data_AF-A0ABC9YNJ5-F1
#
_entry.id   AF-A0ABC9YNJ5-F1
#
_cell.length_a   1.000
_cell.length_b   1.000
_cell.length_c   1.000
_cell.angle_alpha   90.00
_cell.angle_beta   90.00
_cell.angle_gamma   90.00
#
_symmetry.space_group_name_H-M   'P 1'
#
loop_
_entity.id
_entity.type
_entity.pdbx_description
1 polymer ?
#
loop_
_entity_poly.entity_id
_entity_poly.type
_entity_poly.pdbx_seq_one_letter_code
_entity_poly.pdbx_strand_id
1 'polypeptide(L)'
;MAATELEPAHPKDVVTKVDTAEVPSAAWGWSGESRRTARAAGWVVVVILLSMLFENQQGSSSGTGNVGYYFLIAFAAGLALILIRDSILSRRPR
;
A
#
# COMPACT_ATOMS: atom_id res chain seq x y z
N MET A 1 -19.70 5.79 -33.32
CA MET A 1 -20.39 4.61 -32.77
C MET A 1 -19.51 3.38 -33.00
N ALA A 2 -18.44 3.21 -32.21
CA ALA A 2 -17.39 2.20 -32.44
C ALA A 2 -17.15 1.30 -31.22
N ALA A 3 -18.17 1.13 -30.37
CA ALA A 3 -18.05 0.42 -29.09
C ALA A 3 -18.96 -0.82 -28.97
N THR A 4 -19.62 -1.24 -30.05
CA THR A 4 -20.63 -2.33 -30.02
C THR A 4 -20.11 -3.69 -30.49
N GLU A 5 -18.85 -3.80 -30.93
CA GLU A 5 -18.28 -5.02 -31.54
C GLU A 5 -17.30 -5.77 -30.62
N LEU A 6 -17.18 -5.37 -29.35
CA LEU A 6 -16.37 -6.13 -28.40
C LEU A 6 -17.21 -7.31 -27.88
N GLU A 7 -16.93 -8.50 -28.41
CA GLU A 7 -17.37 -9.77 -27.86
C GLU A 7 -17.08 -9.75 -26.34
N PRO A 8 -18.11 -9.84 -25.47
CA PRO A 8 -17.87 -9.85 -24.03
C PRO A 8 -17.06 -11.10 -23.71
N ALA A 9 -15.84 -10.89 -23.20
CA ALA A 9 -14.95 -11.97 -22.81
C ALA A 9 -15.73 -12.93 -21.90
N HIS A 10 -15.81 -14.18 -22.34
CA HIS A 10 -16.58 -15.20 -21.66
C HIS A 10 -16.06 -15.33 -20.21
N PRO A 11 -16.92 -15.33 -19.18
CA PRO A 11 -16.52 -15.16 -17.77
C PRO A 11 -15.51 -16.18 -17.24
N LYS A 12 -15.25 -17.27 -17.97
CA LYS A 12 -14.19 -18.24 -17.65
C LYS A 12 -12.77 -17.82 -18.07
N ASP A 13 -12.62 -16.79 -18.91
CA ASP A 13 -11.31 -16.21 -19.31
C ASP A 13 -10.92 -14.98 -18.48
N VAL A 14 -11.83 -14.40 -17.70
CA VAL A 14 -11.51 -13.32 -16.77
C VAL A 14 -10.88 -13.92 -15.53
N VAL A 15 -9.56 -14.13 -15.56
CA VAL A 15 -8.75 -14.58 -14.42
C VAL A 15 -8.52 -13.41 -13.45
N THR A 16 -9.59 -12.77 -12.97
CA THR A 16 -9.49 -11.79 -11.89
C THR A 16 -9.79 -12.49 -10.56
N LYS A 17 -8.85 -12.37 -9.63
CA LYS A 17 -8.99 -12.93 -8.27
C LYS A 17 -10.02 -12.17 -7.42
N VAL A 18 -10.50 -11.03 -7.92
CA VAL A 18 -11.42 -10.11 -7.22
C VAL A 18 -12.78 -10.20 -7.91
N ASP A 19 -13.83 -10.38 -7.10
CA ASP A 19 -15.20 -10.46 -7.58
C ASP A 19 -15.64 -9.12 -8.19
N THR A 20 -16.20 -9.18 -9.40
CA THR A 20 -16.84 -8.05 -10.07
C THR A 20 -17.99 -7.43 -9.28
N ALA A 21 -18.58 -8.17 -8.34
CA ALA A 21 -19.59 -7.66 -7.41
C ALA A 21 -19.01 -6.67 -6.37
N GLU A 22 -17.74 -6.81 -5.98
CA GLU A 22 -17.07 -5.88 -5.07
C GLU A 22 -16.47 -4.70 -5.82
N VAL A 23 -15.87 -4.95 -7.00
CA VAL A 23 -15.26 -3.90 -7.83
C VAL A 23 -15.69 -4.10 -9.30
N PRO A 24 -16.61 -3.27 -9.84
CA PRO A 24 -17.10 -3.43 -11.22
C PRO A 24 -16.01 -3.31 -12.28
N SER A 25 -14.93 -2.56 -11.99
CA SER A 25 -13.77 -2.43 -12.87
C SER A 25 -12.86 -3.67 -12.88
N ALA A 26 -13.11 -4.67 -12.02
CA ALA A 26 -12.38 -5.94 -12.07
C ALA A 26 -12.57 -6.67 -13.40
N ALA A 27 -13.66 -6.38 -14.13
CA ALA A 27 -13.87 -6.90 -15.48
C ALA A 27 -12.97 -6.25 -16.55
N TRP A 28 -12.35 -5.09 -16.26
CA TRP A 28 -11.65 -4.26 -17.24
C TRP A 28 -10.12 -4.32 -17.12
N GLY A 29 -9.58 -5.11 -16.18
CA GLY A 29 -8.15 -5.31 -16.02
C GLY A 29 -7.69 -5.37 -14.56
N TRP A 30 -6.63 -4.62 -14.23
CA TRP A 30 -5.96 -4.74 -12.94
C TRP A 30 -6.83 -4.17 -11.81
N SER A 31 -7.44 -5.05 -11.02
CA SER A 31 -8.17 -4.69 -9.78
C SER A 31 -7.79 -5.57 -8.59
N GLY A 32 -6.92 -6.56 -8.80
CA GLY A 32 -6.38 -7.41 -7.75
C GLY A 32 -5.09 -6.85 -7.17
N GLU A 33 -5.17 -6.24 -5.98
CA GLU A 33 -3.99 -5.94 -5.17
C GLU A 33 -3.80 -7.00 -4.09
N SER A 34 -2.61 -7.59 -4.02
CA SER A 34 -2.29 -8.54 -2.96
C SER A 34 -2.05 -7.79 -1.65
N ARG A 35 -2.92 -8.01 -0.66
CA ARG A 35 -2.74 -7.45 0.69
C ARG A 35 -1.39 -7.83 1.31
N ARG A 36 -0.80 -8.96 0.89
CA ARG A 36 0.54 -9.38 1.31
C ARG A 36 1.65 -8.49 0.72
N THR A 37 1.56 -8.12 -0.55
CA THR A 37 2.55 -7.24 -1.18
C THR A 37 2.45 -5.81 -0.64
N ALA A 38 1.23 -5.31 -0.44
CA ALA A 38 1.02 -3.98 0.18
C ALA A 38 1.64 -3.90 1.58
N ARG A 39 1.46 -4.93 2.42
CA ARG A 39 2.09 -5.01 3.74
C ARG A 39 3.61 -5.06 3.67
N ALA A 40 4.17 -5.86 2.76
CA ALA A 40 5.61 -5.96 2.58
C ALA A 40 6.21 -4.60 2.16
N ALA A 41 5.59 -3.94 1.17
CA ALA A 41 5.98 -2.61 0.73
C ALA A 41 5.90 -1.58 1.87
N GLY A 42 4.84 -1.59 2.67
CA GLY A 42 4.72 -0.68 3.81
C GLY A 42 5.81 -0.90 4.87
N TRP A 43 6.19 -2.15 5.16
CA TRP A 43 7.31 -2.43 6.07
C TRP A 43 8.65 -1.96 5.50
N VAL A 44 8.87 -2.10 4.19
CA VAL A 44 10.07 -1.58 3.52
C VAL A 44 10.15 -0.06 3.69
N VAL A 45 9.05 0.67 3.49
CA VAL A 45 9.02 2.13 3.70
C VAL A 45 9.33 2.50 5.15
N VAL A 46 8.78 1.77 6.13
CA VAL A 46 9.11 2.00 7.56
C VAL A 46 10.61 1.83 7.82
N VAL A 47 11.23 0.77 7.29
CA VAL A 47 12.67 0.53 7.44
C VAL A 47 13.48 1.64 6.78
N ILE A 48 13.09 2.12 5.59
CA ILE A 48 13.76 3.22 4.91
C ILE A 48 13.69 4.50 5.76
N LEU A 49 12.51 4.86 6.27
CA LEU A 49 12.33 6.04 7.13
C LEU A 49 13.20 5.97 8.41
N LEU A 50 13.33 4.79 9.01
CA LEU A 50 14.21 4.58 10.15
C LEU A 50 15.69 4.59 9.77
N SER A 51 16.05 4.09 8.58
CA SER A 51 17.43 4.10 8.10
C SER A 51 17.95 5.53 7.87
N MET A 52 17.08 6.44 7.43
CA MET A 52 17.39 7.88 7.28
C MET A 52 17.72 8.56 8.62
N LEU A 53 17.39 7.95 9.76
CA LEU A 53 17.78 8.45 11.08
C LEU A 53 19.28 8.30 11.36
N PHE A 54 19.95 7.35 10.70
CA PHE A 54 21.37 7.07 10.92
C PHE A 54 22.31 7.96 10.10
N GLU A 55 21.78 8.76 9.16
CA GLU A 55 22.60 9.77 8.49
C GLU A 55 22.93 10.91 9.47
N ASN A 56 24.21 11.01 9.81
CA ASN A 56 24.76 11.72 10.97
C ASN A 56 24.37 13.21 11.11
N GLN A 57 23.76 13.88 10.12
CA GLN A 57 23.53 15.33 10.14
C GLN A 57 22.21 15.82 9.53
N GLN A 58 21.21 14.95 9.33
CA GLN A 58 19.94 15.35 8.68
C GLN A 58 19.21 16.49 9.43
N GLY A 59 19.32 16.50 10.76
CA GLY A 59 18.76 17.57 11.60
C GLY A 59 19.48 18.93 11.52
N SER A 60 20.69 18.99 10.95
CA SER A 60 21.45 20.25 10.83
C SER A 60 21.27 20.92 9.46
N SER A 61 20.89 20.15 8.42
CA SER A 61 20.86 20.65 7.03
C SER A 61 19.70 21.61 6.72
N SER A 62 18.67 21.69 7.57
CA SER A 62 17.48 22.53 7.32
C SER A 62 17.41 23.79 8.19
N GLY A 63 18.40 24.04 9.07
CA GLY A 63 18.40 25.20 9.97
C GLY A 63 17.37 25.15 11.12
N THR A 64 16.48 24.14 11.14
CA THR A 64 15.33 24.05 12.05
C THR A 64 15.57 23.13 13.28
N GLY A 65 16.76 22.54 13.42
CA GLY A 65 17.09 21.61 14.52
C GLY A 65 16.45 20.23 14.36
N ASN A 66 16.22 19.50 15.47
CA ASN A 66 15.80 18.09 15.48
C ASN A 66 14.39 17.80 14.92
N VAL A 67 13.69 18.80 14.37
CA VAL A 67 12.33 18.67 13.83
C VAL A 67 12.22 17.59 12.75
N GLY A 68 13.23 17.47 11.88
CA GLY A 68 13.26 16.44 10.84
C GLY A 68 13.20 15.01 11.41
N TYR A 69 13.89 14.76 12.52
CA TYR A 69 13.86 13.46 13.19
C TYR A 69 12.48 13.14 13.78
N TYR A 70 11.79 14.14 14.35
CA TYR A 70 10.43 13.93 14.87
C TYR A 70 9.45 13.55 13.76
N PHE A 71 9.55 14.16 12.58
CA PHE A 71 8.72 13.79 11.44
C PHE A 71 9.01 12.38 10.94
N LEU A 72 10.29 12.01 10.78
CA LEU A 72 10.68 10.65 10.37
C LEU A 72 10.13 9.60 11.34
N ILE A 73 10.32 9.82 12.64
CA ILE A 73 9.83 8.92 13.69
C ILE A 73 8.30 8.88 13.70
N ALA A 74 7.62 10.03 13.62
CA ALA A 74 6.16 10.10 13.63
C ALA A 74 5.54 9.36 12.44
N PHE A 75 6.05 9.56 11.23
CA PHE A 75 5.57 8.87 10.03
C PHE A 75 5.90 7.38 10.06
N ALA A 76 7.11 6.99 10.48
CA ALA A 76 7.48 5.58 10.62
C ALA A 76 6.57 4.87 11.65
N ALA A 77 6.34 5.50 12.81
CA ALA A 77 5.46 4.97 13.84
C ALA A 77 4.00 4.89 13.37
N GLY A 78 3.50 5.93 12.71
CA GLY A 78 2.14 5.96 12.15
C GLY A 78 1.90 4.84 11.14
N LEU A 79 2.82 4.65 10.19
CA LEU A 79 2.75 3.55 9.23
C LEU A 79 2.84 2.18 9.90
N ALA A 80 3.77 2.00 10.83
CA ALA A 80 3.91 0.75 11.58
C ALA A 80 2.62 0.39 12.33
N LEU A 81 1.98 1.36 13.00
CA LEU A 81 0.71 1.16 13.69
C LEU A 81 -0.41 0.74 12.75
N ILE A 82 -0.53 1.37 11.57
CA ILE A 82 -1.52 1.01 10.55
C ILE A 82 -1.29 -0.44 10.08
N LEU A 83 -0.05 -0.81 9.79
CA LEU A 83 0.30 -2.16 9.33
C LEU A 83 0.06 -3.23 10.41
N ILE A 84 0.39 -2.93 11.66
CA ILE A 84 0.14 -3.81 12.80
C ILE A 84 -1.38 -3.99 13.00
N ARG A 85 -2.15 -2.90 12.99
CA ARG A 85 -3.62 -2.95 13.06
C ARG A 85 -4.19 -3.80 11.93
N ASP A 86 -3.74 -3.58 10.70
CA ASP A 86 -4.18 -4.33 9.52
C ASP A 86 -3.89 -5.83 9.68
N SER A 87 -2.70 -6.19 10.16
CA SER A 87 -2.29 -7.56 10.46
C SER A 87 -3.17 -8.21 11.53
N ILE A 88 -3.50 -7.49 12.61
CA ILE A 88 -4.35 -8.00 13.69
C ILE A 88 -5.78 -8.20 13.21
N LEU A 89 -6.36 -7.19 12.54
CA LEU A 89 -7.75 -7.26 12.06
C LEU A 89 -7.92 -8.36 11.01
N SER A 90 -6.89 -8.60 10.21
CA SER A 90 -6.85 -9.70 9.24
C SER A 90 -6.83 -11.10 9.84
N ARG A 91 -6.46 -11.25 11.11
CA ARG A 91 -6.41 -12.55 11.79
C ARG A 91 -7.75 -12.96 12.39
N ARG A 92 -8.71 -12.04 12.48
CA ARG A 92 -10.06 -12.38 12.91
C ARG A 92 -10.79 -13.05 11.75
N PRO A 93 -11.26 -14.30 11.90
CA PRO A 93 -12.13 -14.91 10.90
C PRO A 93 -13.39 -14.04 10.78
N ARG A 94 -13.78 -13.76 9.53
CA ARG A 94 -15.05 -13.09 9.21
C ARG A 94 -16.20 -14.06 9.43
#